data_AF-A0A969IJ90-F1
#
_entry.id   AF-A0A969IJ90-F1
#
_cell.length_a   1.000
_cell.length_b   1.000
_cell.length_c   1.000
_cell.angle_alpha   90.00
_cell.angle_beta   90.00
_cell.angle_gamma   90.00
#
_symmetry.space_group_name_H-M   'P 1'
#
loop_
_entity.id
_entity.type
_entity.pdbx_description
1 polymer ?
#
loop_
_entity_poly.entity_id
_entity_poly.type
_entity_poly.pdbx_seq_one_letter_code
_entity_poly.pdbx_strand_id
1 'polypeptide(L)'
;MNVSLKLQGINGATTKKKAKSFELRLINTSTEPGMTINFPVNSTNTSPDLRFMPQPNAYPGDTSFQTMKIVNLPSSQTGQFKIGSYDGGGWTTLIAEAILDDGTIVQGKLLVSGGERDIRIPKREANSMIAEAWLKANGNPLDTDDIETSKDNRNNGDGFTAYEEYRGVISKMEFGNHHPNNFGRLKPNKKELGIWATRRDFIFFDEGIKWFKDASKLEIIHFDFDRDEIAPDGKLNMNAKSAHDFDQYALFLLNGGLGGTLGRVYTKTGNGPNIPAQIQSVVADWNEIRNTYQSRVNWTRPETLKFAVNEYLAQTVAHELGHAVAVWHHGSDHRLDNYDAVNKKYVPYTVSTISDRIRLFDRRGNLITDRPQTLFYVGAQAGTVESGDLSCMLNYYPYYRWGFTRGADGAAIYHQEPLIPLGKIFCKTKTGTDFNATQFYFSDCAGGKGNCWGQIKLRN
;
A
#
# COMPACT_ATOMS: atom_id res chain seq x y z
N MET A 1 -3.35 29.12 -11.51
CA MET A 1 -2.60 30.22 -10.86
C MET A 1 -2.91 31.54 -11.55
N ASN A 2 -3.15 32.63 -10.79
CA ASN A 2 -3.27 33.99 -11.32
C ASN A 2 -1.92 34.69 -11.18
N VAL A 3 -1.44 35.35 -12.24
CA VAL A 3 -0.16 36.09 -12.25
C VAL A 3 -0.40 37.52 -12.69
N SER A 4 0.27 38.46 -12.01
CA SER A 4 0.26 39.88 -12.37
C SER A 4 1.62 40.31 -12.92
N LEU A 5 1.59 41.15 -13.94
CA LEU A 5 2.74 41.80 -14.57
C LEU A 5 2.72 43.28 -14.21
N LYS A 6 3.90 43.86 -13.96
CA LYS A 6 4.07 45.27 -13.67
C LYS A 6 5.29 45.81 -14.39
N LEU A 7 5.10 46.85 -15.19
CA LEU A 7 6.17 47.64 -15.78
C LEU A 7 6.58 48.75 -14.81
N GLN A 8 7.86 48.83 -14.47
CA GLN A 8 8.42 49.86 -13.59
C GLN A 8 9.86 50.21 -14.00
N GLY A 9 10.35 51.36 -13.53
CA GLY A 9 11.75 51.73 -13.69
C GLY A 9 12.69 50.76 -12.96
N ILE A 10 13.97 50.75 -13.33
CA ILE A 10 14.99 49.85 -12.76
C ILE A 10 15.09 49.98 -11.23
N ASN A 11 14.88 51.19 -10.71
CA ASN A 11 14.86 51.50 -9.27
C ASN A 11 13.51 51.21 -8.58
N GLY A 12 12.56 50.58 -9.26
CA GLY A 12 11.21 50.32 -8.76
C GLY A 12 10.24 51.51 -8.84
N ALA A 13 10.69 52.67 -9.30
CA ALA A 13 9.84 53.84 -9.47
C ALA A 13 8.85 53.67 -10.64
N THR A 14 7.76 54.44 -10.62
CA THR A 14 6.82 54.51 -11.75
C THR A 14 7.53 54.98 -13.00
N THR A 15 7.39 54.25 -14.11
CA THR A 15 7.94 54.65 -15.40
C THR A 15 6.96 55.55 -16.16
N LYS A 16 7.44 56.38 -17.10
CA LYS A 16 6.57 57.07 -18.08
C LYS A 16 6.33 56.23 -19.33
N LYS A 17 7.15 55.20 -19.56
CA LYS A 17 7.01 54.27 -20.70
C LYS A 17 5.75 53.43 -20.54
N LYS A 18 5.20 53.02 -21.67
CA LYS A 18 3.99 52.24 -21.78
C LYS A 18 4.30 50.91 -22.46
N ALA A 19 3.75 49.82 -21.93
CA ALA A 19 3.72 48.55 -22.63
C ALA A 19 2.66 48.62 -23.74
N LYS A 20 3.07 48.34 -24.97
CA LYS A 20 2.19 48.05 -26.11
C LYS A 20 1.56 46.67 -25.96
N SER A 21 2.34 45.68 -25.51
CA SER A 21 1.86 44.33 -25.19
C SER A 21 2.81 43.64 -24.21
N PHE A 22 2.30 42.58 -23.57
CA PHE A 22 3.16 41.58 -22.91
C PHE A 22 3.14 40.30 -23.73
N GLU A 23 4.32 39.71 -23.93
CA GLU A 23 4.50 38.43 -24.61
C GLU A 23 5.10 37.43 -23.63
N LEU A 24 4.43 36.29 -23.49
CA LEU A 24 4.72 35.29 -22.47
C LEU A 24 4.99 33.96 -23.13
N ARG A 25 5.96 33.22 -22.60
CA ARG A 25 6.33 31.88 -23.06
C ARG A 25 6.47 30.94 -21.88
N LEU A 26 5.89 29.76 -21.98
CA LEU A 26 6.16 28.61 -21.14
C LEU A 26 7.14 27.73 -21.90
N ILE A 27 8.30 27.49 -21.31
CA ILE A 27 9.35 26.65 -21.89
C ILE A 27 9.73 25.54 -20.90
N ASN A 28 10.29 24.46 -21.43
CA ASN A 28 10.63 23.27 -20.64
C ASN A 28 9.43 22.84 -19.78
N THR A 29 8.26 22.74 -20.41
CA THR A 29 7.04 22.32 -19.72
C THR A 29 6.95 20.81 -19.71
N SER A 30 6.61 20.25 -18.57
CA SER A 30 6.37 18.81 -18.43
C SER A 30 5.21 18.35 -19.33
N THR A 31 5.26 17.07 -19.68
CA THR A 31 4.28 16.37 -20.54
C THR A 31 4.10 14.97 -19.96
N GLU A 32 3.78 14.92 -18.66
CA GLU A 32 3.47 13.66 -18.00
C GLU A 32 2.19 13.07 -18.60
N PRO A 33 2.10 11.76 -18.79
CA PRO A 33 0.84 11.14 -19.15
C PRO A 33 -0.20 11.40 -18.05
N GLY A 34 -1.39 11.83 -18.45
CA GLY A 34 -2.54 11.93 -17.56
C GLY A 34 -2.56 13.16 -16.67
N MET A 35 -3.25 13.07 -15.52
CA MET A 35 -3.36 14.14 -14.52
C MET A 35 -2.66 13.82 -13.20
N THR A 36 -2.40 12.53 -13.00
CA THR A 36 -1.82 11.89 -11.81
C THR A 36 -1.19 10.57 -12.26
N ILE A 37 -0.47 9.90 -11.37
CA ILE A 37 0.22 8.65 -11.73
C ILE A 37 -0.73 7.51 -12.13
N ASN A 38 -2.02 7.58 -11.75
CA ASN A 38 -3.01 6.53 -12.04
C ASN A 38 -4.20 6.98 -12.92
N PHE A 39 -4.41 8.27 -13.15
CA PHE A 39 -5.62 8.76 -13.82
C PHE A 39 -5.35 9.82 -14.90
N PRO A 40 -6.08 9.78 -16.05
CA PRO A 40 -6.97 8.70 -16.49
C PRO A 40 -6.16 7.43 -16.78
N VAL A 41 -6.82 6.28 -16.68
CA VAL A 41 -6.19 4.98 -16.95
C VAL A 41 -5.68 4.96 -18.40
N ASN A 42 -4.43 4.51 -18.59
CA ASN A 42 -3.76 4.40 -19.89
C ASN A 42 -3.74 5.71 -20.70
N SER A 43 -3.45 6.84 -20.05
CA SER A 43 -3.39 8.13 -20.72
C SER A 43 -2.29 8.15 -21.79
N THR A 44 -2.63 8.57 -23.01
CA THR A 44 -1.67 8.85 -24.09
C THR A 44 -1.47 10.34 -24.33
N ASN A 45 -1.98 11.18 -23.42
CA ASN A 45 -1.90 12.64 -23.56
C ASN A 45 -0.44 13.11 -23.49
N THR A 46 0.01 13.80 -24.54
CA THR A 46 1.34 14.43 -24.62
C THR A 46 1.28 15.95 -24.59
N SER A 47 0.10 16.52 -24.31
CA SER A 47 -0.07 17.97 -24.17
C SER A 47 0.72 18.50 -22.97
N PRO A 48 1.18 19.76 -23.00
CA PRO A 48 1.85 20.38 -21.86
C PRO A 48 0.98 20.41 -20.60
N ASP A 49 1.58 20.10 -19.45
CA ASP A 49 0.88 20.00 -18.16
C ASP A 49 0.54 21.37 -17.57
N LEU A 50 1.29 22.41 -17.97
CA LEU A 50 1.03 23.81 -17.63
C LEU A 50 0.77 24.60 -18.91
N ARG A 51 -0.38 25.27 -18.97
CA ARG A 51 -0.82 26.01 -20.16
C ARG A 51 -1.39 27.36 -19.79
N PHE A 52 -1.21 28.34 -20.66
CA PHE A 52 -1.90 29.62 -20.52
C PHE A 52 -3.42 29.43 -20.72
N MET A 53 -4.21 29.99 -19.82
CA MET A 53 -5.67 29.95 -19.95
C MET A 53 -6.17 31.15 -20.77
N PRO A 54 -6.96 30.93 -21.83
CA PRO A 54 -7.58 32.02 -22.59
C PRO A 54 -8.39 32.94 -21.69
N GLN A 55 -8.30 34.25 -21.93
CA GLN A 55 -9.01 35.27 -21.16
C GLN A 55 -9.20 36.54 -22.01
N PRO A 56 -10.12 37.45 -21.64
CA PRO A 56 -10.26 38.73 -22.33
C PRO A 56 -8.91 39.45 -22.40
N ASN A 57 -8.56 39.94 -23.59
CA ASN A 57 -7.33 40.69 -23.87
C ASN A 57 -6.00 39.90 -23.68
N ALA A 58 -6.04 38.59 -23.42
CA ALA A 58 -4.86 37.74 -23.49
C ALA A 58 -5.14 36.46 -24.28
N TYR A 59 -4.47 36.33 -25.41
CA TYR A 59 -4.73 35.29 -26.38
C TYR A 59 -3.52 34.35 -26.46
N PRO A 60 -3.72 33.03 -26.40
CA PRO A 60 -2.69 32.07 -26.73
C PRO A 60 -2.16 32.31 -28.15
N GLY A 61 -0.84 32.23 -28.34
CA GLY A 61 -0.18 32.42 -29.63
C GLY A 61 -0.02 31.12 -30.44
N ASP A 62 -0.30 29.97 -29.83
CA ASP A 62 -0.15 28.65 -30.43
C ASP A 62 -1.25 27.68 -29.95
N THR A 63 -1.30 26.50 -30.57
CA THR A 63 -2.29 25.45 -30.24
C THR A 63 -1.92 24.62 -29.01
N SER A 64 -0.67 24.70 -28.53
CA SER A 64 -0.21 24.05 -27.30
C SER A 64 -0.39 24.94 -26.05
N PHE A 65 -0.90 26.15 -26.24
CA PHE A 65 -1.12 27.18 -25.23
C PHE A 65 0.16 27.50 -24.44
N GLN A 66 1.32 27.45 -25.10
CA GLN A 66 2.65 27.70 -24.50
C GLN A 66 3.14 29.12 -24.72
N THR A 67 2.53 29.86 -25.65
CA THR A 67 2.75 31.29 -25.83
C THR A 67 1.48 32.06 -25.57
N MET A 68 1.59 33.29 -25.05
CA MET A 68 0.45 34.17 -24.84
C MET A 68 0.84 35.62 -25.10
N LYS A 69 -0.04 36.34 -25.78
CA LYS A 69 0.07 37.78 -25.99
C LYS A 69 -1.06 38.51 -25.26
N ILE A 70 -0.68 39.43 -24.38
CA ILE A 70 -1.61 40.33 -23.70
C ILE A 70 -1.59 41.68 -24.42
N VAL A 71 -2.75 42.08 -24.95
CA VAL A 71 -2.98 43.34 -25.66
C VAL A 71 -4.04 44.17 -24.92
N ASN A 72 -4.40 45.36 -25.44
CA ASN A 72 -5.53 46.16 -24.93
C ASN A 72 -5.53 46.33 -23.40
N LEU A 73 -4.38 46.72 -22.85
CA LEU A 73 -4.14 46.73 -21.41
C LEU A 73 -5.04 47.77 -20.71
N PRO A 74 -5.76 47.42 -19.62
CA PRO A 74 -6.59 48.35 -18.86
C PRO A 74 -5.79 49.53 -18.28
N SER A 75 -4.51 49.27 -17.97
CA SER A 75 -3.49 50.27 -17.73
C SER A 75 -2.28 49.92 -18.58
N SER A 76 -1.64 50.89 -19.22
CA SER A 76 -0.49 50.66 -20.09
C SER A 76 0.78 50.19 -19.35
N GLN A 77 0.67 49.78 -18.09
CA GLN A 77 1.78 49.40 -17.22
C GLN A 77 1.54 48.10 -16.44
N THR A 78 0.34 47.51 -16.54
CA THR A 78 0.02 46.27 -15.82
C THR A 78 -0.64 45.26 -16.75
N GLY A 79 -0.36 43.98 -16.52
CA GLY A 79 -1.05 42.87 -17.18
C GLY A 79 -1.43 41.82 -16.14
N GLN A 80 -2.36 40.94 -16.50
CA GLN A 80 -2.67 39.76 -15.72
C GLN A 80 -2.88 38.59 -16.65
N PHE A 81 -2.54 37.39 -16.21
CA PHE A 81 -2.82 36.16 -16.95
C PHE A 81 -2.98 34.99 -15.99
N LYS A 82 -3.44 33.86 -16.53
CA LYS A 82 -3.64 32.62 -15.78
C LYS A 82 -2.86 31.48 -16.42
N ILE A 83 -2.26 30.65 -15.58
CA ILE A 83 -1.70 29.35 -15.95
C ILE A 83 -2.56 28.27 -15.30
N GLY A 84 -3.10 27.36 -16.11
CA GLY A 84 -3.80 26.15 -15.68
C GLY A 84 -2.82 25.00 -15.52
N SER A 85 -3.05 24.17 -14.50
CA SER A 85 -2.33 22.91 -14.28
C SER A 85 -3.26 21.74 -14.61
N TYR A 86 -2.73 20.80 -15.37
CA TYR A 86 -3.44 19.64 -15.90
C TYR A 86 -2.81 18.32 -15.44
N ASP A 87 -1.66 18.39 -14.76
CA ASP A 87 -1.07 17.28 -14.00
C ASP A 87 -0.67 17.78 -12.59
N GLY A 88 -0.86 16.93 -11.58
CA GLY A 88 -0.58 17.23 -10.18
C GLY A 88 0.89 17.55 -9.88
N GLY A 89 1.82 17.07 -10.70
CA GLY A 89 3.26 17.39 -10.62
C GLY A 89 3.76 18.28 -11.76
N GLY A 90 2.87 18.88 -12.56
CA GLY A 90 3.27 19.69 -13.71
C GLY A 90 4.22 20.84 -13.37
N TRP A 91 5.24 21.03 -14.22
CA TRP A 91 6.26 22.07 -14.06
C TRP A 91 6.63 22.73 -15.39
N THR A 92 7.11 23.98 -15.34
CA THR A 92 7.51 24.80 -16.50
C THR A 92 8.45 25.92 -16.07
N THR A 93 8.97 26.65 -17.05
CA THR A 93 9.69 27.91 -16.87
C THR A 93 8.99 29.01 -17.65
N LEU A 94 8.55 30.06 -16.95
CA LEU A 94 7.91 31.23 -17.53
C LEU A 94 8.97 32.27 -17.92
N ILE A 95 8.90 32.70 -19.18
CA ILE A 95 9.55 33.90 -19.67
C ILE A 95 8.47 34.94 -19.94
N ALA A 96 8.67 36.15 -19.44
CA ALA A 96 7.79 37.29 -19.68
C ALA A 96 8.57 38.44 -20.32
N GLU A 97 8.02 39.03 -21.37
CA GLU A 97 8.60 40.17 -22.08
C GLU A 97 7.55 41.26 -22.24
N ALA A 98 7.96 42.51 -22.08
CA ALA A 98 7.15 43.69 -22.37
C ALA A 98 7.65 44.32 -23.67
N ILE A 99 6.76 44.49 -24.63
CA ILE A 99 7.01 45.28 -25.84
C ILE A 99 6.53 46.69 -25.55
N LEU A 100 7.43 47.67 -25.55
CA LEU A 100 7.11 49.07 -25.28
C LEU A 100 6.49 49.76 -26.51
N ASP A 101 5.93 50.94 -26.29
CA ASP A 101 5.36 51.80 -27.34
C ASP A 101 6.36 52.19 -28.43
N ASP A 102 7.63 52.34 -28.09
CA ASP A 102 8.75 52.59 -29.01
C ASP A 102 9.34 51.33 -29.66
N GLY A 103 8.78 50.14 -29.38
CA GLY A 103 9.26 48.87 -29.91
C GLY A 103 10.38 48.21 -29.10
N THR A 104 10.88 48.86 -28.03
CA THR A 104 11.87 48.25 -27.13
C THR A 104 11.31 47.01 -26.46
N ILE A 105 12.12 45.96 -26.35
CA ILE A 105 11.77 44.72 -25.63
C ILE A 105 12.45 44.72 -24.27
N VAL A 106 11.66 44.53 -23.21
CA VAL A 106 12.16 44.43 -21.84
C VAL A 106 11.80 43.07 -21.27
N GLN A 107 12.81 42.28 -20.93
CA GLN A 107 12.60 41.00 -20.24
C GLN A 107 12.19 41.23 -18.79
N GLY A 108 11.10 40.61 -18.39
CA GLY A 108 10.59 40.58 -17.03
C GLY A 108 11.46 39.74 -16.10
N LYS A 109 11.30 39.99 -14.80
CA LYS A 109 11.88 39.18 -13.73
C LYS A 109 10.85 39.03 -12.62
N LEU A 110 10.98 37.99 -11.81
CA LEU A 110 10.15 37.83 -10.61
C LEU A 110 10.30 39.08 -9.72
N LEU A 111 9.19 39.64 -9.27
CA LEU A 111 9.17 40.90 -8.51
C LEU A 111 9.56 40.68 -7.04
N VAL A 112 10.81 40.29 -6.83
CA VAL A 112 11.49 40.11 -5.54
C VAL A 112 12.94 40.58 -5.66
N SER A 113 13.60 40.80 -4.53
CA SER A 113 15.04 41.11 -4.54
C SER A 113 15.81 39.96 -5.19
N GLY A 114 16.67 40.27 -6.18
CA GLY A 114 17.42 39.25 -6.92
C GLY A 114 16.57 38.32 -7.81
N GLY A 115 15.30 38.67 -8.09
CA GLY A 115 14.38 37.80 -8.81
C GLY A 115 14.89 37.34 -10.18
N GLU A 116 14.65 36.06 -10.49
CA GLU A 116 15.06 35.40 -11.71
C GLU A 116 14.25 35.88 -12.92
N ARG A 117 14.85 35.79 -14.12
CA ARG A 117 14.18 36.05 -15.40
C ARG A 117 13.53 34.80 -15.99
N ASP A 118 14.11 33.65 -15.69
CA ASP A 118 13.60 32.32 -16.03
C ASP A 118 12.79 31.81 -14.83
N ILE A 119 11.51 32.17 -14.79
CA ILE A 119 10.69 32.01 -13.59
C ILE A 119 10.13 30.59 -13.54
N ARG A 120 10.70 29.75 -12.68
CA ARG A 120 10.25 28.37 -12.47
C ARG A 120 8.87 28.31 -11.81
N ILE A 121 7.94 27.58 -12.42
CA ILE A 121 6.59 27.33 -11.90
C ILE A 121 6.35 25.81 -11.84
N PRO A 122 6.04 25.24 -10.66
CA PRO A 122 6.11 25.87 -9.35
C PRO A 122 7.54 26.33 -9.01
N LYS A 123 7.68 27.14 -7.96
CA LYS A 123 9.00 27.49 -7.41
C LYS A 123 9.72 26.19 -7.01
N ARG A 124 10.90 25.97 -7.58
CA ARG A 124 11.71 24.76 -7.43
C ARG A 124 13.16 25.03 -7.82
N GLU A 125 14.05 24.14 -7.43
CA GLU A 125 15.45 24.15 -7.86
C GLU A 125 15.59 23.79 -9.34
N ALA A 126 16.71 24.17 -9.96
CA ALA A 126 16.91 23.99 -11.41
C ALA A 126 16.85 22.52 -11.87
N ASN A 127 17.27 21.60 -11.01
CA ASN A 127 17.35 20.16 -11.24
C ASN A 127 16.22 19.38 -10.56
N SER A 128 15.20 20.05 -10.03
CA SER A 128 14.03 19.41 -9.42
C SER A 128 12.75 19.74 -10.19
N MET A 129 11.83 18.79 -10.18
CA MET A 129 10.49 18.85 -10.72
C MET A 129 9.46 19.16 -9.63
N ILE A 130 9.84 19.00 -8.36
CA ILE A 130 8.96 19.12 -7.19
C ILE A 130 8.96 20.56 -6.66
N ALA A 131 7.79 21.04 -6.24
CA ALA A 131 7.69 22.34 -5.60
C ALA A 131 8.50 22.40 -4.28
N GLU A 132 9.30 23.45 -4.11
CA GLU A 132 10.11 23.68 -2.91
C GLU A 132 9.29 23.64 -1.61
N ALA A 133 8.04 24.15 -1.66
CA ALA A 133 7.15 24.12 -0.51
C ALA A 133 6.79 22.69 -0.08
N TRP A 134 6.57 21.79 -1.04
CA TRP A 134 6.26 20.39 -0.76
C TRP A 134 7.51 19.64 -0.28
N LEU A 135 8.67 19.88 -0.91
CA LEU A 135 9.94 19.32 -0.45
C LEU A 135 10.22 19.66 1.01
N LYS A 136 10.11 20.94 1.38
CA LYS A 136 10.32 21.40 2.76
C LYS A 136 9.38 20.76 3.77
N ALA A 137 8.10 20.57 3.40
CA ALA A 137 7.12 19.93 4.26
C ALA A 137 7.39 18.43 4.47
N ASN A 138 8.16 17.81 3.57
CA ASN A 138 8.37 16.36 3.53
C ASN A 138 9.84 15.94 3.72
N GLY A 139 10.68 16.83 4.28
CA GLY A 139 12.07 16.48 4.63
C GLY A 139 13.09 16.64 3.50
N ASN A 140 12.68 17.24 2.37
CA ASN A 140 13.49 17.50 1.17
C ASN A 140 14.06 16.23 0.50
N PRO A 141 13.22 15.25 0.12
CA PRO A 141 13.67 14.13 -0.71
C PRO A 141 14.15 14.63 -2.09
N LEU A 142 15.03 13.87 -2.74
CA LEU A 142 15.31 14.03 -4.16
C LEU A 142 14.15 13.48 -5.00
N ASP A 143 13.98 13.97 -6.22
CA ASP A 143 12.86 13.59 -7.09
C ASP A 143 12.72 12.07 -7.32
N THR A 144 13.83 11.33 -7.31
CA THR A 144 13.89 9.87 -7.50
C THR A 144 14.01 9.08 -6.20
N ASP A 145 13.96 9.73 -5.03
CA ASP A 145 14.05 9.02 -3.76
C ASP A 145 12.80 8.16 -3.53
N ASP A 146 13.03 6.94 -3.05
CA ASP A 146 12.05 5.92 -2.62
C ASP A 146 12.68 5.22 -1.41
N ILE A 147 12.81 5.99 -0.32
CA ILE A 147 13.70 5.70 0.81
C ILE A 147 12.93 5.50 2.12
N GLU A 148 11.62 5.32 2.04
CA GLU A 148 10.70 5.16 3.15
C GLU A 148 11.19 4.03 4.06
N THR A 149 11.45 4.34 5.32
CA THR A 149 11.99 3.37 6.28
C THR A 149 10.96 3.03 7.36
N SER A 150 10.99 1.76 7.79
CA SER A 150 10.22 1.28 8.93
C SER A 150 11.18 0.68 9.95
N LYS A 151 11.16 1.17 11.19
CA LYS A 151 12.04 0.65 12.26
C LYS A 151 11.89 -0.86 12.38
N ASP A 152 13.02 -1.59 12.44
CA ASP A 152 13.09 -3.06 12.50
C ASP A 152 12.64 -3.81 11.23
N ASN A 153 12.45 -3.11 10.11
CA ASN A 153 12.26 -3.69 8.78
C ASN A 153 13.35 -3.14 7.84
N ARG A 154 14.05 -4.05 7.14
CA ARG A 154 15.20 -3.70 6.29
C ARG A 154 14.85 -3.43 4.83
N ASN A 155 13.63 -3.75 4.42
CA ASN A 155 13.17 -3.48 3.06
C ASN A 155 12.76 -2.00 3.06
N ASN A 156 13.50 -1.13 2.40
CA ASN A 156 13.14 0.29 2.30
C ASN A 156 12.30 0.55 1.05
N GLY A 157 11.59 1.67 1.07
CA GLY A 157 10.77 2.09 -0.03
C GLY A 157 9.48 1.29 -0.18
N ASP A 158 8.59 1.86 -0.97
CA ASP A 158 7.39 1.20 -1.46
C ASP A 158 7.37 1.06 -2.97
N GLY A 159 8.22 1.80 -3.68
CA GLY A 159 8.36 1.78 -5.14
C GLY A 159 7.77 3.00 -5.83
N PHE A 160 7.25 3.98 -5.09
CA PHE A 160 6.98 5.31 -5.62
C PHE A 160 8.17 6.22 -5.36
N THR A 161 8.55 6.98 -6.38
CA THR A 161 9.51 8.06 -6.16
C THR A 161 8.82 9.27 -5.54
N ALA A 162 9.59 10.14 -4.88
CA ALA A 162 9.07 11.39 -4.33
C ALA A 162 8.35 12.25 -5.40
N TYR A 163 8.77 12.19 -6.66
CA TYR A 163 8.07 12.88 -7.75
C TYR A 163 6.71 12.24 -8.08
N GLU A 164 6.60 10.91 -8.08
CA GLU A 164 5.33 10.21 -8.27
C GLU A 164 4.35 10.48 -7.13
N GLU A 165 4.84 10.46 -5.89
CA GLU A 165 4.06 10.79 -4.71
C GLU A 165 3.61 12.26 -4.70
N TYR A 166 4.51 13.15 -5.13
CA TYR A 166 4.17 14.54 -5.38
C TYR A 166 3.09 14.60 -6.46
N ARG A 167 3.24 14.00 -7.63
CA ARG A 167 2.20 13.97 -8.69
C ARG A 167 0.85 13.50 -8.15
N GLY A 168 0.85 12.57 -7.21
CA GLY A 168 -0.33 12.11 -6.47
C GLY A 168 -1.18 11.15 -7.28
N VAL A 169 -2.35 10.82 -6.72
CA VAL A 169 -3.30 9.85 -7.27
C VAL A 169 -4.73 10.41 -7.25
N ILE A 170 -5.58 9.83 -8.09
CA ILE A 170 -7.04 9.93 -7.97
C ILE A 170 -7.57 8.65 -7.33
N SER A 171 -8.29 8.80 -6.21
CA SER A 171 -9.12 7.74 -5.63
C SER A 171 -10.42 8.35 -5.11
N LYS A 172 -11.55 7.99 -5.72
CA LYS A 172 -12.88 8.42 -5.28
C LYS A 172 -13.24 7.86 -3.91
N MET A 173 -12.74 6.67 -3.59
CA MET A 173 -13.04 6.04 -2.31
C MET A 173 -12.25 6.67 -1.16
N GLU A 174 -10.95 6.91 -1.35
CA GLU A 174 -10.08 7.46 -0.32
C GLU A 174 -10.28 8.97 -0.15
N PHE A 175 -10.24 9.70 -1.27
CA PHE A 175 -10.20 11.16 -1.26
C PHE A 175 -11.55 11.79 -1.59
N GLY A 176 -12.54 11.07 -2.09
CA GLY A 176 -13.81 11.69 -2.52
C GLY A 176 -14.63 12.32 -1.40
N ASN A 177 -14.46 11.86 -0.16
CA ASN A 177 -15.07 12.50 1.01
C ASN A 177 -14.26 13.69 1.55
N HIS A 178 -12.98 13.81 1.16
CA HIS A 178 -12.03 14.77 1.71
C HIS A 178 -11.63 15.87 0.70
N HIS A 179 -11.77 15.60 -0.59
CA HIS A 179 -11.34 16.46 -1.69
C HIS A 179 -12.37 16.44 -2.82
N PRO A 180 -12.82 17.62 -3.30
CA PRO A 180 -13.88 17.73 -4.30
C PRO A 180 -13.52 17.09 -5.66
N ASN A 181 -12.23 16.82 -5.90
CA ASN A 181 -11.72 16.23 -7.13
C ASN A 181 -11.18 14.81 -6.96
N ASN A 182 -11.37 14.18 -5.79
CA ASN A 182 -10.84 12.85 -5.46
C ASN A 182 -9.30 12.72 -5.58
N PHE A 183 -8.59 13.85 -5.57
CA PHE A 183 -7.14 13.94 -5.71
C PHE A 183 -6.45 13.97 -4.34
N GLY A 184 -5.35 13.23 -4.19
CA GLY A 184 -4.47 13.28 -3.03
C GLY A 184 -3.00 13.07 -3.42
N ARG A 185 -2.09 13.78 -2.76
CA ARG A 185 -0.65 13.50 -2.83
C ARG A 185 -0.29 12.41 -1.82
N LEU A 186 0.71 11.60 -2.15
CA LEU A 186 1.24 10.56 -1.25
C LEU A 186 2.36 11.16 -0.37
N LYS A 187 2.97 10.34 0.49
CA LYS A 187 3.87 10.78 1.56
C LYS A 187 5.25 10.07 1.45
N PRO A 188 6.33 10.78 1.09
CA PRO A 188 7.71 10.22 0.91
C PRO A 188 8.40 9.80 2.22
N ASN A 189 7.63 9.67 3.29
CA ASN A 189 8.09 9.22 4.59
C ASN A 189 7.18 8.14 5.18
N LYS A 190 6.22 7.64 4.40
CA LYS A 190 5.35 6.50 4.68
C LYS A 190 5.39 5.59 3.47
N LYS A 191 5.17 4.30 3.73
CA LYS A 191 5.01 3.34 2.66
C LYS A 191 3.54 3.16 2.38
N GLU A 192 3.20 3.19 1.11
CA GLU A 192 1.85 3.18 0.61
C GLU A 192 1.55 1.85 -0.09
N LEU A 193 0.31 1.39 0.04
CA LEU A 193 -0.18 0.21 -0.65
C LEU A 193 -1.60 0.45 -1.17
N GLY A 194 -1.79 0.25 -2.47
CA GLY A 194 -3.12 0.25 -3.07
C GLY A 194 -3.87 -1.04 -2.77
N ILE A 195 -5.13 -0.95 -2.36
CA ILE A 195 -6.07 -2.08 -2.30
C ILE A 195 -7.25 -1.78 -3.20
N TRP A 196 -7.53 -2.70 -4.12
CA TRP A 196 -8.57 -2.58 -5.13
C TRP A 196 -9.65 -3.64 -4.91
N ALA A 197 -10.86 -3.20 -4.55
CA ALA A 197 -12.02 -4.07 -4.32
C ALA A 197 -13.32 -3.39 -4.79
N THR A 198 -14.44 -4.11 -4.78
CA THR A 198 -15.74 -3.46 -5.06
C THR A 198 -16.17 -2.71 -3.82
N ARG A 199 -16.96 -1.63 -3.98
CA ARG A 199 -17.58 -0.94 -2.84
C ARG A 199 -18.39 -1.87 -1.93
N ARG A 200 -19.00 -2.91 -2.49
CA ARG A 200 -19.75 -3.91 -1.73
C ARG A 200 -18.83 -4.80 -0.88
N ASP A 201 -17.67 -5.17 -1.42
CA ASP A 201 -16.73 -6.05 -0.73
C ASP A 201 -15.98 -5.32 0.39
N PHE A 202 -15.69 -4.02 0.24
CA PHE A 202 -15.11 -3.22 1.32
C PHE A 202 -15.94 -3.24 2.61
N ILE A 203 -17.27 -3.32 2.52
CA ILE A 203 -18.15 -3.47 3.71
C ILE A 203 -17.75 -4.69 4.55
N PHE A 204 -17.26 -5.76 3.92
CA PHE A 204 -16.81 -6.97 4.61
C PHE A 204 -15.32 -6.90 5.00
N PHE A 205 -14.49 -6.25 4.19
CA PHE A 205 -13.03 -6.30 4.33
C PHE A 205 -12.42 -5.17 5.16
N ASP A 206 -13.13 -4.06 5.37
CA ASP A 206 -12.59 -2.87 6.04
C ASP A 206 -11.98 -3.15 7.42
N GLU A 207 -12.61 -4.02 8.21
CA GLU A 207 -12.05 -4.38 9.53
C GLU A 207 -10.71 -5.13 9.40
N GLY A 208 -10.59 -6.04 8.43
CA GLY A 208 -9.35 -6.76 8.15
C GLY A 208 -8.26 -5.87 7.54
N ILE A 209 -8.63 -4.99 6.61
CA ILE A 209 -7.72 -3.97 6.07
C ILE A 209 -7.20 -3.06 7.18
N LYS A 210 -8.07 -2.68 8.13
CA LYS A 210 -7.67 -1.90 9.30
C LYS A 210 -6.68 -2.66 10.18
N TRP A 211 -6.93 -3.93 10.49
CA TRP A 211 -5.99 -4.75 11.28
C TRP A 211 -4.64 -4.89 10.56
N PHE A 212 -4.66 -5.09 9.25
CA PHE A 212 -3.45 -5.12 8.42
C PHE A 212 -2.70 -3.79 8.47
N LYS A 213 -3.38 -2.65 8.28
CA LYS A 213 -2.81 -1.29 8.37
C LYS A 213 -2.18 -1.05 9.74
N ASP A 214 -2.91 -1.38 10.81
CA ASP A 214 -2.45 -1.19 12.18
C ASP A 214 -1.23 -2.06 12.50
N ALA A 215 -1.16 -3.28 11.95
CA ALA A 215 -0.04 -4.19 12.16
C ALA A 215 1.18 -3.88 11.28
N SER A 216 0.98 -3.52 10.02
CA SER A 216 2.02 -3.26 9.01
C SER A 216 2.56 -1.83 9.03
N LYS A 217 1.77 -0.89 9.59
CA LYS A 217 1.99 0.56 9.54
C LYS A 217 2.11 1.12 8.12
N LEU A 218 1.63 0.40 7.12
CA LEU A 218 1.50 0.90 5.75
C LEU A 218 0.31 1.86 5.67
N GLU A 219 0.43 2.91 4.87
CA GLU A 219 -0.72 3.71 4.45
C GLU A 219 -1.46 2.96 3.35
N ILE A 220 -2.78 2.87 3.47
CA ILE A 220 -3.63 2.13 2.52
C ILE A 220 -4.38 3.13 1.67
N ILE A 221 -4.35 2.93 0.36
CA ILE A 221 -5.14 3.70 -0.60
C ILE A 221 -6.20 2.77 -1.19
N HIS A 222 -7.46 3.09 -0.94
CA HIS A 222 -8.58 2.29 -1.45
C HIS A 222 -8.90 2.68 -2.89
N PHE A 223 -9.08 1.70 -3.77
CA PHE A 223 -9.57 1.89 -5.13
C PHE A 223 -10.83 1.05 -5.35
N ASP A 224 -11.75 1.56 -6.16
CA ASP A 224 -13.03 0.90 -6.44
C ASP A 224 -13.01 0.23 -7.82
N PHE A 225 -13.36 -1.07 -7.91
CA PHE A 225 -13.44 -1.82 -9.19
C PHE A 225 -14.36 -1.15 -10.19
N ASP A 226 -15.42 -0.49 -9.72
CA ASP A 226 -16.43 0.11 -10.58
C ASP A 226 -16.00 1.48 -11.11
N ARG A 227 -14.71 1.84 -10.96
CA ARG A 227 -14.14 3.14 -11.36
C ARG A 227 -12.90 2.94 -12.23
N ASP A 228 -12.75 3.81 -13.21
CA ASP A 228 -11.56 3.89 -14.07
C ASP A 228 -10.38 4.55 -13.34
N GLU A 229 -9.93 3.95 -12.23
CA GLU A 229 -8.85 4.46 -11.37
C GLU A 229 -7.56 3.63 -11.46
N ILE A 230 -7.69 2.34 -11.76
CA ILE A 230 -6.57 1.40 -11.86
C ILE A 230 -6.71 0.65 -13.18
N ALA A 231 -5.58 0.41 -13.86
CA ALA A 231 -5.57 -0.37 -15.08
C ALA A 231 -5.93 -1.84 -14.81
N PRO A 232 -6.48 -2.58 -15.78
CA PRO A 232 -6.85 -3.99 -15.59
C PRO A 232 -5.70 -4.91 -15.16
N ASP A 233 -4.44 -4.53 -15.42
CA ASP A 233 -3.24 -5.26 -14.97
C ASP A 233 -2.82 -4.93 -13.53
N GLY A 234 -3.54 -4.02 -12.87
CA GLY A 234 -3.34 -3.58 -11.50
C GLY A 234 -2.29 -2.50 -11.31
N LYS A 235 -1.62 -2.05 -12.39
CA LYS A 235 -0.54 -1.06 -12.27
C LYS A 235 -1.10 0.26 -11.78
N LEU A 236 -0.56 0.75 -10.65
CA LEU A 236 -1.01 1.97 -9.98
C LEU A 236 -0.34 3.21 -10.58
N ASN A 237 0.97 3.20 -10.82
CA ASN A 237 1.70 4.30 -11.48
C ASN A 237 1.79 4.10 -13.01
N MET A 238 0.69 3.72 -13.64
CA MET A 238 0.65 3.44 -15.09
C MET A 238 0.99 4.66 -15.97
N ASN A 239 0.77 5.87 -15.45
CA ASN A 239 1.02 7.13 -16.13
C ASN A 239 2.40 7.73 -15.78
N ALA A 240 3.34 6.92 -15.31
CA ALA A 240 4.69 7.37 -14.98
C ALA A 240 5.53 7.66 -16.24
N LYS A 241 6.38 8.71 -16.18
CA LYS A 241 7.33 9.05 -17.25
C LYS A 241 8.62 9.65 -16.69
N SER A 242 8.53 10.77 -15.98
CA SER A 242 9.72 11.40 -15.39
C SER A 242 9.97 10.88 -13.98
N ALA A 243 11.25 10.81 -13.59
CA ALA A 243 11.71 10.41 -12.26
C ALA A 243 11.02 9.13 -11.74
N HIS A 244 10.82 8.14 -12.61
CA HIS A 244 10.21 6.86 -12.29
C HIS A 244 11.28 5.77 -12.19
N ASP A 245 11.14 4.87 -11.22
CA ASP A 245 12.10 3.77 -10.97
C ASP A 245 11.43 2.38 -10.95
N PHE A 246 10.26 2.24 -10.32
CA PHE A 246 9.56 0.95 -10.19
C PHE A 246 8.09 1.00 -10.58
N ASP A 247 7.61 -0.07 -11.19
CA ASP A 247 6.17 -0.30 -11.37
C ASP A 247 5.53 -0.77 -10.06
N GLN A 248 4.50 -0.05 -9.63
CA GLN A 248 3.73 -0.36 -8.44
C GLN A 248 2.34 -0.85 -8.80
N TYR A 249 1.78 -1.71 -7.93
CA TYR A 249 0.52 -2.41 -8.21
C TYR A 249 -0.43 -2.34 -7.02
N ALA A 250 -1.70 -2.08 -7.30
CA ALA A 250 -2.75 -2.26 -6.30
C ALA A 250 -3.09 -3.75 -6.16
N LEU A 251 -3.35 -4.19 -4.93
CA LEU A 251 -3.75 -5.56 -4.63
C LEU A 251 -5.25 -5.75 -4.90
N PHE A 252 -5.58 -6.69 -5.78
CA PHE A 252 -6.96 -7.10 -6.04
C PHE A 252 -7.49 -7.92 -4.87
N LEU A 253 -8.43 -7.39 -4.10
CA LEU A 253 -9.04 -8.09 -2.98
C LEU A 253 -10.46 -8.53 -3.35
N LEU A 254 -10.68 -9.84 -3.35
CA LEU A 254 -11.90 -10.47 -3.86
C LEU A 254 -12.60 -11.31 -2.78
N ASN A 255 -13.92 -11.28 -2.78
CA ASN A 255 -14.74 -12.26 -2.09
C ASN A 255 -15.04 -13.42 -3.04
N GLY A 256 -14.63 -14.65 -2.72
CA GLY A 256 -14.70 -15.75 -3.67
C GLY A 256 -14.86 -17.12 -3.04
N GLY A 257 -15.42 -18.07 -3.79
CA GLY A 257 -15.59 -19.46 -3.38
C GLY A 257 -14.29 -20.26 -3.56
N LEU A 258 -13.62 -20.61 -2.47
CA LEU A 258 -12.30 -21.25 -2.48
C LEU A 258 -12.34 -22.77 -2.21
N GLY A 259 -13.53 -23.37 -2.15
CA GLY A 259 -13.70 -24.83 -2.06
C GLY A 259 -13.09 -25.45 -0.80
N GLY A 260 -13.29 -24.81 0.36
CA GLY A 260 -12.79 -25.29 1.66
C GLY A 260 -11.52 -24.59 2.18
N THR A 261 -11.02 -23.57 1.47
CA THR A 261 -9.95 -22.70 1.97
C THR A 261 -10.54 -21.36 2.43
N LEU A 262 -10.07 -20.80 3.54
CA LEU A 262 -10.61 -19.54 4.08
C LEU A 262 -10.17 -18.33 3.27
N GLY A 263 -8.91 -18.32 2.88
CA GLY A 263 -8.28 -17.24 2.13
C GLY A 263 -7.09 -17.76 1.33
N ARG A 264 -6.71 -17.01 0.30
CA ARG A 264 -5.55 -17.36 -0.52
C ARG A 264 -5.00 -16.15 -1.26
N VAL A 265 -3.68 -16.05 -1.30
CA VAL A 265 -2.95 -15.21 -2.26
C VAL A 265 -2.58 -16.01 -3.51
N TYR A 266 -2.96 -15.48 -4.67
CA TYR A 266 -2.56 -15.98 -5.98
C TYR A 266 -1.43 -15.11 -6.55
N THR A 267 -0.38 -15.75 -7.05
CA THR A 267 0.82 -15.08 -7.55
C THR A 267 1.12 -15.44 -9.00
N LYS A 268 1.72 -14.51 -9.76
CA LYS A 268 2.09 -14.66 -11.18
C LYS A 268 3.08 -15.81 -11.43
N THR A 269 3.96 -16.11 -10.47
CA THR A 269 5.09 -17.03 -10.63
C THR A 269 4.92 -18.39 -9.93
N GLY A 270 3.73 -18.68 -9.38
CA GLY A 270 3.47 -19.92 -8.63
C GLY A 270 3.72 -19.78 -7.11
N ASN A 271 2.90 -20.54 -6.36
CA ASN A 271 2.53 -20.38 -4.95
C ASN A 271 3.58 -19.80 -3.98
N GLY A 272 3.18 -18.76 -3.24
CA GLY A 272 3.83 -18.29 -2.01
C GLY A 272 3.61 -16.79 -1.77
N PRO A 273 3.96 -16.28 -0.57
CA PRO A 273 4.03 -14.85 -0.31
C PRO A 273 4.96 -14.15 -1.29
N ASN A 274 4.59 -12.95 -1.75
CA ASN A 274 5.38 -12.18 -2.71
C ASN A 274 5.10 -10.67 -2.58
N ILE A 275 5.85 -9.86 -3.31
CA ILE A 275 5.61 -8.41 -3.42
C ILE A 275 4.38 -8.13 -4.30
N PRO A 276 3.69 -6.99 -4.13
CA PRO A 276 2.50 -6.61 -4.91
C PRO A 276 2.61 -6.80 -6.41
N ALA A 277 3.75 -6.46 -7.02
CA ALA A 277 3.97 -6.63 -8.46
C ALA A 277 3.84 -8.08 -8.97
N GLN A 278 4.01 -9.05 -8.08
CA GLN A 278 3.89 -10.49 -8.37
C GLN A 278 2.56 -11.08 -7.92
N ILE A 279 1.69 -10.31 -7.28
CA ILE A 279 0.36 -10.76 -6.85
C ILE A 279 -0.63 -10.62 -8.02
N GLN A 280 -1.46 -11.63 -8.21
CA GLN A 280 -2.61 -11.60 -9.13
C GLN A 280 -3.88 -11.19 -8.39
N SER A 281 -4.11 -11.82 -7.23
CA SER A 281 -5.24 -11.49 -6.36
C SER A 281 -5.04 -12.03 -4.95
N VAL A 282 -5.76 -11.41 -4.04
CA VAL A 282 -5.97 -11.83 -2.66
C VAL A 282 -7.45 -12.18 -2.55
N VAL A 283 -7.76 -13.40 -2.12
CA VAL A 283 -9.14 -13.88 -2.04
C VAL A 283 -9.44 -14.28 -0.61
N ALA A 284 -10.58 -13.84 -0.07
CA ALA A 284 -11.13 -14.30 1.19
C ALA A 284 -12.55 -14.82 0.97
N ASP A 285 -12.83 -16.05 1.40
CA ASP A 285 -14.14 -16.69 1.23
C ASP A 285 -15.00 -16.48 2.47
N TRP A 286 -15.87 -15.46 2.43
CA TRP A 286 -16.72 -15.13 3.56
C TRP A 286 -17.63 -16.28 3.99
N ASN A 287 -18.14 -17.09 3.05
CA ASN A 287 -19.04 -18.18 3.38
C ASN A 287 -18.28 -19.31 4.07
N GLU A 288 -17.10 -19.66 3.56
CA GLU A 288 -16.26 -20.69 4.16
C GLU A 288 -15.75 -20.29 5.55
N ILE A 289 -15.37 -19.02 5.73
CA ILE A 289 -14.98 -18.45 7.03
C ILE A 289 -16.12 -18.59 8.05
N ARG A 290 -17.36 -18.26 7.66
CA ARG A 290 -18.53 -18.39 8.53
C ARG A 290 -18.82 -19.86 8.89
N ASN A 291 -18.76 -20.76 7.91
CA ASN A 291 -18.98 -22.19 8.11
C ASN A 291 -17.92 -22.81 9.04
N THR A 292 -16.66 -22.45 8.83
CA THR A 292 -15.54 -22.88 9.67
C THR A 292 -15.67 -22.33 11.08
N TYR A 293 -16.03 -21.04 11.24
CA TYR A 293 -16.31 -20.46 12.55
C TYR A 293 -17.41 -21.22 13.29
N GLN A 294 -18.54 -21.50 12.64
CA GLN A 294 -19.66 -22.22 13.26
C GLN A 294 -19.27 -23.65 13.66
N SER A 295 -18.45 -24.31 12.84
CA SER A 295 -17.87 -25.61 13.18
C SER A 295 -17.02 -25.50 14.44
N ARG A 296 -16.11 -24.52 14.53
CA ARG A 296 -15.29 -24.28 15.72
C ARG A 296 -16.12 -23.98 16.97
N VAL A 297 -17.22 -23.22 16.86
CA VAL A 297 -18.16 -22.99 17.97
C VAL A 297 -18.74 -24.31 18.49
N ASN A 298 -19.15 -25.20 17.59
CA ASN A 298 -19.72 -26.49 17.98
C ASN A 298 -18.68 -27.40 18.65
N TRP A 299 -17.43 -27.37 18.17
CA TRP A 299 -16.34 -28.22 18.66
C TRP A 299 -15.82 -27.80 20.03
N THR A 300 -16.02 -26.54 20.42
CA THR A 300 -15.47 -25.97 21.65
C THR A 300 -16.44 -26.02 22.83
N ARG A 301 -17.68 -26.47 22.62
CA ARG A 301 -18.68 -26.58 23.69
C ARG A 301 -18.22 -27.51 24.83
N PRO A 302 -18.54 -27.17 26.10
CA PRO A 302 -19.38 -26.04 26.54
C PRO A 302 -18.66 -24.69 26.61
N GLU A 303 -17.37 -24.63 26.28
CA GLU A 303 -16.60 -23.39 26.29
C GLU A 303 -16.98 -22.48 25.11
N THR A 304 -16.58 -21.22 25.19
CA THR A 304 -16.85 -20.21 24.15
C THR A 304 -15.53 -19.75 23.54
N LEU A 305 -15.49 -19.65 22.20
CA LEU A 305 -14.37 -19.04 21.48
C LEU A 305 -14.08 -17.64 22.01
N LYS A 306 -12.81 -17.23 21.95
CA LYS A 306 -12.35 -15.93 22.44
C LYS A 306 -12.39 -14.83 21.37
N PHE A 307 -13.16 -15.05 20.30
CA PHE A 307 -13.31 -14.13 19.17
C PHE A 307 -14.65 -14.35 18.48
N ALA A 308 -15.14 -13.32 17.79
CA ALA A 308 -16.35 -13.36 16.99
C ALA A 308 -16.09 -13.72 15.51
N VAL A 309 -17.14 -14.04 14.75
CA VAL A 309 -17.01 -14.38 13.32
C VAL A 309 -16.43 -13.24 12.47
N ASN A 310 -16.76 -11.99 12.79
CA ASN A 310 -16.21 -10.82 12.08
C ASN A 310 -14.71 -10.66 12.37
N GLU A 311 -14.26 -10.94 13.59
CA GLU A 311 -12.84 -10.95 13.93
C GLU A 311 -12.08 -12.06 13.18
N TYR A 312 -12.73 -13.19 12.93
CA TYR A 312 -12.15 -14.28 12.13
C TYR A 312 -12.00 -13.91 10.65
N LEU A 313 -13.00 -13.21 10.09
CA LEU A 313 -12.87 -12.62 8.75
C LEU A 313 -11.77 -11.56 8.71
N ALA A 314 -11.74 -10.64 9.68
CA ALA A 314 -10.76 -9.57 9.74
C ALA A 314 -9.33 -10.13 9.82
N GLN A 315 -9.11 -11.13 10.68
CA GLN A 315 -7.82 -11.82 10.77
C GLN A 315 -7.45 -12.53 9.47
N THR A 316 -8.39 -13.22 8.82
CA THR A 316 -8.15 -13.90 7.54
C THR A 316 -7.75 -12.89 6.45
N VAL A 317 -8.48 -11.79 6.30
CA VAL A 317 -8.13 -10.74 5.32
C VAL A 317 -6.75 -10.15 5.62
N ALA A 318 -6.47 -9.81 6.88
CA ALA A 318 -5.18 -9.25 7.27
C ALA A 318 -4.01 -10.23 7.06
N HIS A 319 -4.26 -11.51 7.30
CA HIS A 319 -3.32 -12.61 7.07
C HIS A 319 -2.94 -12.71 5.59
N GLU A 320 -3.94 -12.78 4.70
CA GLU A 320 -3.70 -12.89 3.26
C GLU A 320 -3.05 -11.61 2.69
N LEU A 321 -3.43 -10.43 3.18
CA LEU A 321 -2.72 -9.19 2.83
C LEU A 321 -1.26 -9.21 3.28
N GLY A 322 -0.94 -9.86 4.41
CA GLY A 322 0.43 -10.13 4.83
C GLY A 322 1.24 -10.92 3.79
N HIS A 323 0.65 -11.97 3.23
CA HIS A 323 1.28 -12.73 2.14
C HIS A 323 1.49 -11.92 0.88
N ALA A 324 0.58 -10.99 0.58
CA ALA A 324 0.67 -10.09 -0.56
C ALA A 324 1.77 -9.01 -0.42
N VAL A 325 2.41 -8.92 0.75
CA VAL A 325 3.59 -8.09 1.02
C VAL A 325 4.78 -8.93 1.51
N ALA A 326 4.90 -10.14 0.96
CA ALA A 326 6.00 -11.10 1.15
C ALA A 326 6.18 -11.67 2.57
N VAL A 327 5.18 -11.58 3.44
CA VAL A 327 5.26 -12.17 4.78
C VAL A 327 4.92 -13.66 4.72
N TRP A 328 5.80 -14.50 5.23
CA TRP A 328 5.58 -15.94 5.33
C TRP A 328 4.87 -16.36 6.60
N HIS A 329 4.17 -17.49 6.52
CA HIS A 329 3.71 -18.24 7.69
C HIS A 329 4.85 -18.48 8.70
N HIS A 330 4.47 -18.70 9.96
CA HIS A 330 5.39 -19.06 11.04
C HIS A 330 6.07 -20.43 10.85
N GLY A 331 5.55 -21.27 9.97
CA GLY A 331 6.10 -22.59 9.73
C GLY A 331 5.49 -23.23 8.49
N SER A 332 5.84 -24.49 8.27
CA SER A 332 5.15 -25.33 7.30
C SER A 332 3.79 -25.71 7.88
N ASP A 333 2.80 -25.93 7.01
CA ASP A 333 1.70 -26.84 7.36
C ASP A 333 2.36 -28.23 7.45
N HIS A 334 3.00 -28.53 8.59
CA HIS A 334 3.41 -29.88 8.91
C HIS A 334 2.12 -30.65 9.22
N ARG A 335 1.31 -30.88 8.19
CA ARG A 335 0.65 -32.18 8.08
C ARG A 335 1.78 -33.15 8.38
N LEU A 336 1.70 -33.87 9.50
CA LEU A 336 2.57 -35.00 9.69
C LEU A 336 2.31 -35.85 8.45
N ASP A 337 3.21 -35.74 7.48
CA ASP A 337 3.16 -36.49 6.25
C ASP A 337 3.38 -37.93 6.67
N ASN A 338 2.30 -38.61 7.06
CA ASN A 338 2.23 -40.04 6.87
C ASN A 338 2.11 -40.22 5.36
N TYR A 339 3.27 -40.13 4.70
CA TYR A 339 3.46 -40.79 3.43
C TYR A 339 3.28 -42.28 3.72
N ASP A 340 2.11 -42.81 3.36
CA ASP A 340 1.89 -44.25 3.37
C ASP A 340 2.79 -44.82 2.26
N ALA A 341 3.96 -45.33 2.65
CA ALA A 341 4.94 -45.88 1.71
C ALA A 341 4.42 -47.12 0.96
N VAL A 342 3.38 -47.79 1.48
CA VAL A 342 2.74 -48.94 0.85
C VAL A 342 1.77 -48.49 -0.25
N ASN A 343 1.01 -47.41 -0.01
CA ASN A 343 -0.03 -46.93 -0.92
C ASN A 343 0.34 -45.68 -1.73
N LYS A 344 1.54 -45.12 -1.54
CA LYS A 344 2.06 -43.90 -2.18
C LYS A 344 1.06 -42.72 -2.16
N LYS A 345 0.35 -42.54 -1.05
CA LYS A 345 -0.61 -41.44 -0.83
C LYS A 345 -0.32 -40.70 0.47
N TYR A 346 -0.55 -39.40 0.45
CA TYR A 346 -0.68 -38.60 1.66
C TYR A 346 -2.04 -38.89 2.28
N VAL A 347 -2.05 -39.45 3.49
CA VAL A 347 -3.30 -39.81 4.18
C VAL A 347 -3.71 -38.66 5.11
N PRO A 348 -4.92 -38.10 5.00
CA PRO A 348 -5.38 -37.10 5.96
C PRO A 348 -5.60 -37.73 7.33
N TYR A 349 -5.09 -37.09 8.37
CA TYR A 349 -5.69 -37.08 9.71
C TYR A 349 -5.91 -38.40 10.45
N THR A 350 -5.06 -39.40 10.25
CA THR A 350 -5.05 -40.58 11.13
C THR A 350 -3.64 -41.11 11.33
N VAL A 351 -3.12 -40.98 12.55
CA VAL A 351 -2.10 -41.91 13.08
C VAL A 351 -2.77 -42.57 14.28
N SER A 352 -3.57 -43.61 14.02
CA SER A 352 -3.19 -45.02 14.20
C SER A 352 -2.51 -45.27 15.55
N THR A 353 -3.28 -45.77 16.52
CA THR A 353 -2.83 -46.58 17.67
C THR A 353 -1.57 -46.07 18.37
N ILE A 354 -1.75 -45.12 19.28
CA ILE A 354 -0.64 -44.64 20.11
C ILE A 354 -0.52 -45.55 21.34
N SER A 355 0.65 -46.21 21.46
CA SER A 355 1.40 -46.63 22.67
C SER A 355 0.60 -47.14 23.88
N ASP A 356 1.07 -48.25 24.47
CA ASP A 356 0.58 -48.79 25.75
C ASP A 356 0.60 -47.79 26.93
N ARG A 357 1.28 -46.64 26.77
CA ARG A 357 1.37 -45.55 27.76
C ARG A 357 1.20 -44.18 27.13
N ILE A 358 0.06 -43.55 27.40
CA ILE A 358 -0.24 -42.16 27.04
C ILE A 358 -0.73 -41.41 28.27
N ARG A 359 -0.63 -40.07 28.28
CA ARG A 359 -1.28 -39.21 29.27
C ARG A 359 -1.95 -38.04 28.56
N LEU A 360 -3.24 -37.88 28.77
CA LEU A 360 -4.01 -36.81 28.15
C LEU A 360 -4.45 -35.81 29.19
N PHE A 361 -4.25 -34.54 28.89
CA PHE A 361 -4.66 -33.44 29.72
C PHE A 361 -5.68 -32.57 28.98
N ASP A 362 -6.74 -32.17 29.67
CA ASP A 362 -7.71 -31.21 29.13
C ASP A 362 -7.10 -29.79 29.03
N ARG A 363 -7.87 -28.84 28.50
CA ARG A 363 -7.44 -27.44 28.33
C ARG A 363 -7.11 -26.75 29.66
N ARG A 364 -7.50 -27.33 30.79
CA ARG A 364 -7.27 -26.83 32.15
C ARG A 364 -6.11 -27.56 32.85
N GLY A 365 -5.47 -28.50 32.17
CA GLY A 365 -4.37 -29.30 32.71
C GLY A 365 -4.82 -30.48 33.57
N ASN A 366 -6.10 -30.85 33.58
CA ASN A 366 -6.56 -32.03 34.30
C ASN A 366 -6.31 -33.29 33.48
N LEU A 367 -5.82 -34.35 34.13
CA LEU A 367 -5.68 -35.65 33.47
C LEU A 367 -7.06 -36.18 33.05
N ILE A 368 -7.28 -36.32 31.74
CA ILE A 368 -8.45 -36.98 31.15
C ILE A 368 -8.30 -38.50 31.29
N THR A 369 -7.15 -39.04 30.91
CA THR A 369 -6.85 -40.47 31.00
C THR A 369 -5.35 -40.72 30.79
N ASP A 370 -4.86 -41.81 31.38
CA ASP A 370 -3.52 -42.37 31.22
C ASP A 370 -3.53 -43.73 30.48
N ARG A 371 -4.67 -44.10 29.92
CA ARG A 371 -4.89 -45.36 29.20
C ARG A 371 -4.82 -45.17 27.69
N PRO A 372 -4.37 -46.19 26.92
CA PRO A 372 -4.35 -46.14 25.46
C PRO A 372 -5.70 -45.74 24.87
N GLN A 373 -5.69 -44.82 23.90
CA GLN A 373 -6.87 -44.39 23.18
C GLN A 373 -6.50 -43.86 21.79
N THR A 374 -7.46 -43.87 20.88
CA THR A 374 -7.30 -43.27 19.55
C THR A 374 -7.51 -41.76 19.63
N LEU A 375 -6.55 -41.00 19.08
CA LEU A 375 -6.67 -39.56 18.95
C LEU A 375 -6.76 -39.13 17.50
N PHE A 376 -7.54 -38.08 17.29
CA PHE A 376 -7.67 -37.37 16.02
C PHE A 376 -7.08 -35.97 16.19
N TYR A 377 -6.54 -35.41 15.12
CA TYR A 377 -5.97 -34.05 15.10
C TYR A 377 -4.81 -33.84 16.10
N VAL A 378 -3.92 -34.82 16.20
CA VAL A 378 -2.68 -34.76 16.99
C VAL A 378 -1.53 -34.24 16.15
N GLY A 379 -0.67 -33.36 16.69
CA GLY A 379 0.55 -33.00 15.95
C GLY A 379 1.25 -31.68 16.26
N ALA A 380 1.31 -31.21 17.51
CA ALA A 380 2.18 -30.09 17.82
C ALA A 380 3.66 -30.51 17.83
N GLN A 381 4.38 -30.17 16.77
CA GLN A 381 5.84 -30.03 16.81
C GLN A 381 6.19 -28.56 16.62
N ALA A 382 7.39 -28.18 17.06
CA ALA A 382 7.92 -26.85 16.80
C ALA A 382 8.02 -26.58 15.29
N GLY A 383 7.77 -25.35 14.87
CA GLY A 383 7.91 -24.92 13.47
C GLY A 383 6.72 -25.19 12.55
N THR A 384 5.53 -25.37 13.11
CA THR A 384 4.25 -25.38 12.38
C THR A 384 3.72 -23.97 12.13
N VAL A 385 2.64 -23.85 11.34
CA VAL A 385 1.87 -22.61 11.17
C VAL A 385 1.25 -22.05 12.47
N GLU A 386 1.18 -22.86 13.53
CA GLU A 386 0.66 -22.50 14.86
C GLU A 386 1.77 -22.18 15.88
N SER A 387 3.03 -22.22 15.45
CA SER A 387 4.18 -21.90 16.28
C SER A 387 4.36 -20.39 16.45
N GLY A 388 5.21 -19.98 17.39
CA GLY A 388 5.61 -18.59 17.58
C GLY A 388 4.63 -17.74 18.39
N ASP A 389 4.72 -16.44 18.17
CA ASP A 389 3.94 -15.41 18.87
C ASP A 389 2.44 -15.54 18.53
N LEU A 390 1.63 -15.86 19.54
CA LEU A 390 0.18 -16.03 19.43
C LEU A 390 -0.57 -14.72 19.14
N SER A 391 0.08 -13.58 19.38
CA SER A 391 -0.47 -12.28 18.99
C SER A 391 -0.31 -12.00 17.51
N CYS A 392 0.50 -12.79 16.80
CA CYS A 392 0.74 -12.61 15.37
C CYS A 392 -0.44 -13.11 14.53
N MET A 393 -0.88 -12.35 13.54
CA MET A 393 -1.93 -12.82 12.63
C MET A 393 -1.49 -13.98 11.71
N LEU A 394 -0.18 -14.18 11.53
CA LEU A 394 0.38 -15.34 10.80
C LEU A 394 0.43 -16.61 11.66
N ASN A 395 0.17 -16.50 12.95
CA ASN A 395 -0.08 -17.65 13.80
C ASN A 395 -1.51 -18.13 13.51
N TYR A 396 -1.63 -19.36 13.02
CA TYR A 396 -2.94 -19.93 12.73
C TYR A 396 -3.70 -20.16 14.03
N TYR A 397 -5.00 -19.83 14.03
CA TYR A 397 -5.84 -20.30 15.11
C TYR A 397 -5.88 -21.83 15.06
N PRO A 398 -5.67 -22.53 16.20
CA PRO A 398 -5.24 -23.92 16.14
C PRO A 398 -6.10 -24.82 15.26
N TYR A 399 -5.43 -25.51 14.36
CA TYR A 399 -5.91 -26.53 13.43
C TYR A 399 -5.72 -27.93 14.03
N TYR A 400 -4.67 -28.10 14.84
CA TYR A 400 -4.53 -29.26 15.71
C TYR A 400 -5.50 -29.16 16.90
N ARG A 401 -5.60 -30.23 17.68
CA ARG A 401 -6.38 -30.26 18.93
C ARG A 401 -5.51 -30.52 20.16
N TRP A 402 -4.29 -31.01 19.94
CA TRP A 402 -3.43 -31.56 20.97
C TRP A 402 -1.96 -31.14 20.75
N GLY A 403 -1.44 -30.41 21.74
CA GLY A 403 -0.02 -30.30 22.06
C GLY A 403 0.59 -31.69 22.32
N PHE A 404 1.82 -31.96 21.89
CA PHE A 404 2.48 -33.26 22.07
C PHE A 404 3.87 -33.11 22.70
N THR A 405 4.14 -33.93 23.71
CA THR A 405 5.48 -34.12 24.28
C THR A 405 5.74 -35.56 24.69
N ARG A 406 6.99 -35.86 25.06
CA ARG A 406 7.38 -37.13 25.67
C ARG A 406 7.75 -36.92 27.13
N GLY A 407 7.16 -37.73 28.01
CA GLY A 407 7.57 -37.81 29.40
C GLY A 407 8.94 -38.46 29.57
N ALA A 408 9.58 -38.23 30.71
CA ALA A 408 10.85 -38.88 31.07
C ALA A 408 10.75 -40.41 31.15
N ASP A 409 9.54 -40.93 31.38
CA ASP A 409 9.17 -42.35 31.38
C ASP A 409 8.88 -42.91 29.98
N GLY A 410 9.05 -42.10 28.93
CA GLY A 410 8.77 -42.44 27.55
C GLY A 410 7.29 -42.36 27.16
N ALA A 411 6.38 -42.00 28.07
CA ALA A 411 4.95 -41.87 27.78
C ALA A 411 4.69 -40.71 26.80
N ALA A 412 3.75 -40.91 25.87
CA ALA A 412 3.27 -39.83 25.01
C ALA A 412 2.30 -38.94 25.80
N ILE A 413 2.64 -37.67 25.97
CA ILE A 413 1.85 -36.70 26.72
C ILE A 413 1.17 -35.77 25.73
N TYR A 414 -0.17 -35.68 25.79
CA TYR A 414 -0.95 -34.79 24.98
C TYR A 414 -1.69 -33.77 25.84
N HIS A 415 -1.57 -32.50 25.49
CA HIS A 415 -2.29 -31.41 26.13
C HIS A 415 -3.30 -30.84 25.16
N GLN A 416 -4.57 -30.85 25.53
CA GLN A 416 -5.58 -30.18 24.71
C GLN A 416 -5.24 -28.69 24.64
N GLU A 417 -5.27 -28.13 23.44
CA GLU A 417 -4.86 -26.74 23.24
C GLU A 417 -5.76 -25.77 24.00
N PRO A 418 -5.25 -24.64 24.50
CA PRO A 418 -6.09 -23.58 25.05
C PRO A 418 -6.94 -22.88 23.97
N LEU A 419 -8.05 -22.26 24.37
CA LEU A 419 -8.79 -21.34 23.52
C LEU A 419 -8.17 -19.95 23.62
N ILE A 420 -7.66 -19.43 22.50
CA ILE A 420 -6.96 -18.13 22.45
C ILE A 420 -7.72 -17.08 21.65
N PRO A 421 -7.48 -15.79 21.93
CA PRO A 421 -7.88 -14.74 21.00
C PRO A 421 -7.11 -14.87 19.68
N LEU A 422 -7.63 -14.23 18.64
CA LEU A 422 -6.93 -14.13 17.36
C LEU A 422 -5.78 -13.11 17.44
N GLY A 423 -4.65 -13.44 16.81
CA GLY A 423 -3.54 -12.52 16.64
C GLY A 423 -3.91 -11.32 15.74
N LYS A 424 -3.41 -10.14 16.10
CA LYS A 424 -3.70 -8.86 15.41
C LYS A 424 -2.44 -8.07 15.03
N ILE A 425 -1.24 -8.61 15.27
CA ILE A 425 0.03 -7.94 14.96
C ILE A 425 0.86 -8.73 13.95
N PHE A 426 1.95 -8.13 13.45
CA PHE A 426 3.05 -8.88 12.87
C PHE A 426 4.17 -9.02 13.91
N CYS A 427 4.53 -10.26 14.24
CA CYS A 427 5.57 -10.52 15.23
C CYS A 427 6.93 -9.96 14.79
N LYS A 428 7.77 -9.60 15.77
CA LYS A 428 9.15 -9.11 15.53
C LYS A 428 10.22 -10.15 15.82
N THR A 429 9.82 -11.29 16.37
CA THR A 429 10.72 -12.40 16.70
C THR A 429 10.08 -13.71 16.26
N LYS A 430 10.86 -14.79 16.31
CA LYS A 430 10.36 -16.15 16.10
C LYS A 430 9.82 -16.79 17.38
N THR A 431 9.94 -16.11 18.51
CA THR A 431 9.78 -16.73 19.83
C THR A 431 8.33 -17.05 20.12
N GLY A 432 8.08 -18.26 20.62
CA GLY A 432 6.78 -18.67 21.13
C GLY A 432 6.35 -17.85 22.34
N THR A 433 5.07 -17.46 22.40
CA THR A 433 4.49 -16.71 23.54
C THR A 433 3.39 -17.51 24.23
N ASP A 434 3.08 -17.18 25.49
CA ASP A 434 2.03 -17.85 26.26
C ASP A 434 2.26 -19.38 26.27
N PHE A 435 1.28 -20.21 25.88
CA PHE A 435 1.49 -21.65 25.87
C PHE A 435 2.53 -22.10 24.82
N ASN A 436 2.79 -21.31 23.77
CA ASN A 436 3.90 -21.54 22.85
C ASN A 436 5.26 -21.16 23.44
N ALA A 437 5.33 -20.45 24.56
CA ALA A 437 6.61 -20.27 25.28
C ALA A 437 7.07 -21.57 25.96
N THR A 438 6.18 -22.56 26.06
CA THR A 438 6.48 -23.86 26.64
C THR A 438 6.89 -24.87 25.57
N GLN A 439 7.61 -25.91 25.98
CA GLN A 439 7.94 -27.03 25.11
C GLN A 439 6.76 -27.99 24.90
N PHE A 440 5.60 -27.70 25.52
CA PHE A 440 4.44 -28.59 25.52
C PHE A 440 3.55 -28.47 24.27
N TYR A 441 3.71 -27.39 23.52
CA TYR A 441 2.88 -27.03 22.37
C TYR A 441 3.77 -26.69 21.16
N PHE A 442 3.43 -25.65 20.41
CA PHE A 442 4.03 -25.36 19.11
C PHE A 442 5.37 -24.60 19.19
N SER A 443 5.81 -24.16 20.37
CA SER A 443 7.14 -23.57 20.58
C SER A 443 7.43 -22.39 19.62
N ASP A 444 8.70 -22.15 19.29
CA ASP A 444 9.18 -21.15 18.33
C ASP A 444 8.80 -21.48 16.87
N CYS A 445 8.72 -20.43 16.04
CA CYS A 445 8.58 -20.55 14.58
C CYS A 445 9.69 -21.41 13.95
N ALA A 446 9.42 -21.92 12.75
CA ALA A 446 10.41 -22.68 11.98
C ALA A 446 11.65 -21.81 11.65
N GLY A 447 12.76 -22.48 11.31
CA GLY A 447 13.98 -21.81 10.89
C GLY A 447 13.74 -20.80 9.75
N GLY A 448 14.16 -19.56 9.95
CA GLY A 448 13.95 -18.47 8.97
C GLY A 448 12.51 -17.94 8.89
N LYS A 449 11.60 -18.38 9.77
CA LYS A 449 10.22 -17.88 9.91
C LYS A 449 10.05 -17.04 11.19
N GLY A 450 8.89 -16.42 11.34
CA GLY A 450 8.66 -15.38 12.34
C GLY A 450 9.34 -14.06 11.97
N ASN A 451 9.38 -13.09 12.87
CA ASN A 451 9.73 -11.69 12.52
C ASN A 451 8.95 -11.21 11.28
N CYS A 452 7.64 -11.50 11.25
CA CYS A 452 6.75 -11.14 10.15
C CYS A 452 6.83 -9.64 9.81
N TRP A 453 7.03 -8.78 10.81
CA TRP A 453 7.23 -7.35 10.62
C TRP A 453 8.43 -7.03 9.73
N GLY A 454 9.56 -7.68 9.98
CA GLY A 454 10.79 -7.48 9.22
C GLY A 454 10.77 -8.08 7.82
N GLN A 455 9.74 -8.87 7.48
CA GLN A 455 9.57 -9.48 6.16
C GLN A 455 8.81 -8.59 5.17
N ILE A 456 7.99 -7.65 5.65
CA ILE A 456 7.13 -6.81 4.81
C ILE A 456 7.96 -6.12 3.72
N LYS A 457 7.63 -6.38 2.46
CA LYS A 457 8.33 -5.90 1.27
C LYS A 457 7.34 -5.56 0.16
N LEU A 458 7.49 -4.38 -0.45
CA LEU A 458 6.55 -3.85 -1.46
C LEU A 458 7.16 -3.76 -2.87
N ARG A 459 8.49 -3.63 -2.96
CA ARG A 459 9.25 -3.61 -4.21
C ARG A 459 10.45 -4.54 -4.12
N ASN A 460 11.07 -4.87 -5.26
CA ASN A 460 12.21 -5.79 -5.31
C ASN A 460 13.50 -5.22 -4.74
#